data_AF-A0AAW4XP55-F1
#
_entry.id   AF-A0AAW4XP55-F1
#
_cell.length_a   1.000
_cell.length_b   1.000
_cell.length_c   1.000
_cell.angle_alpha   90.00
_cell.angle_beta   90.00
_cell.angle_gamma   90.00
#
_symmetry.space_group_name_H-M   'P 1'
#
loop_
_entity.id
_entity.type
_entity.pdbx_description
1 polymer ?
#
loop_
_entity_poly.entity_id
_entity_poly.type
_entity_poly.pdbx_seq_one_letter_code
_entity_poly.pdbx_strand_id
1 'polypeptide(L)'
;MSADGPDVSDSAAGRLAGESIFVPTSFPLARWRGDEFVASATWTVDRHKETVRLDVADDGALCGVRMLRWGNPDNHEFGRYPFIVAVEAERRFGGMTIASRIRASWDTGTGGDGEFFRAEITSADFF
;
A
#
# COMPACT_ATOMS: atom_id res chain seq x y z
N MET A 1 -1.25 1.94 -23.74
CA MET A 1 -1.71 1.17 -22.56
C MET A 1 -2.93 1.88 -22.02
N SER A 2 -4.12 1.37 -22.30
CA SER A 2 -5.35 1.73 -21.58
C SER A 2 -5.80 0.47 -20.84
N ALA A 3 -6.14 0.62 -19.57
CA ALA A 3 -6.89 -0.39 -18.83
C ALA A 3 -8.32 0.16 -18.75
N ASP A 4 -9.30 -0.68 -19.04
CA ASP A 4 -10.72 -0.32 -19.04
C ASP A 4 -11.52 -1.38 -18.28
N GLY A 5 -12.61 -0.99 -17.64
CA GLY A 5 -13.53 -1.93 -17.01
C GLY A 5 -12.95 -2.64 -15.76
N PRO A 6 -13.12 -3.97 -15.61
CA PRO A 6 -12.82 -4.69 -14.37
C PRO A 6 -11.39 -4.52 -13.85
N ASP A 7 -10.38 -4.50 -14.74
CA ASP A 7 -8.97 -4.38 -14.36
C ASP A 7 -8.67 -3.07 -13.62
N VAL A 8 -9.34 -1.99 -14.02
CA VAL A 8 -9.22 -0.68 -13.37
C VAL A 8 -9.83 -0.75 -11.97
N SER A 9 -10.99 -1.37 -11.82
CA SER A 9 -11.66 -1.53 -10.53
C SER A 9 -10.83 -2.38 -9.55
N ASP A 10 -10.29 -3.51 -10.01
CA ASP A 10 -9.42 -4.37 -9.19
C ASP A 10 -8.13 -3.64 -8.79
N SER A 11 -7.48 -2.93 -9.73
CA SER A 11 -6.27 -2.15 -9.42
C SER A 11 -6.55 -0.98 -8.46
N ALA A 12 -7.69 -0.31 -8.63
CA ALA A 12 -8.10 0.81 -7.78
C ALA A 12 -8.43 0.36 -6.35
N ALA A 13 -9.11 -0.78 -6.18
CA ALA A 13 -9.38 -1.35 -4.86
C ALA A 13 -8.08 -1.66 -4.11
N GLY A 14 -7.14 -2.34 -4.78
CA GLY A 14 -5.84 -2.64 -4.21
C GLY A 14 -5.03 -1.38 -3.86
N ARG A 15 -5.07 -0.37 -4.72
CA ARG A 15 -4.42 0.92 -4.46
C ARG A 15 -4.98 1.59 -3.20
N LEU A 16 -6.31 1.64 -3.06
CA LEU A 16 -6.94 2.26 -1.89
C LEU A 16 -6.53 1.56 -0.59
N ALA A 17 -6.47 0.23 -0.58
CA ALA A 17 -6.01 -0.52 0.58
C ALA A 17 -4.52 -0.28 0.89
N GLY A 18 -3.66 -0.27 -0.13
CA GLY A 18 -2.22 0.00 0.01
C GLY A 18 -1.90 1.43 0.48
N GLU A 19 -2.69 2.42 0.06
CA GLU A 19 -2.54 3.82 0.45
C GLU A 19 -3.17 4.16 1.82
N SER A 20 -3.71 3.17 2.54
CA SER A 20 -4.25 3.33 3.91
C SER A 20 -3.24 3.95 4.89
N ILE A 21 -1.94 3.81 4.63
CA ILE A 21 -0.83 4.40 5.39
C ILE A 21 -0.81 5.93 5.39
N PHE A 22 -1.56 6.56 4.50
CA PHE A 22 -1.76 8.01 4.47
C PHE A 22 -3.03 8.45 5.20
N VAL A 23 -3.89 7.51 5.60
CA VAL A 23 -5.19 7.79 6.24
C VAL A 23 -5.39 6.82 7.42
N PRO A 24 -4.58 6.93 8.50
CA PRO A 24 -4.63 6.00 9.63
C PRO A 24 -5.99 5.99 10.35
N THR A 25 -6.80 7.03 10.19
CA THR A 25 -8.19 7.06 10.67
C THR A 25 -9.10 6.02 10.03
N SER A 26 -8.67 5.40 8.91
CA SER A 26 -9.36 4.28 8.27
C SER A 26 -9.07 2.92 8.93
N PHE A 27 -8.06 2.82 9.80
CA PHE A 27 -7.64 1.55 10.40
C PHE A 27 -8.74 0.83 11.21
N PRO A 28 -9.62 1.51 11.95
CA PRO A 28 -10.74 0.83 12.63
C PRO A 28 -11.73 0.14 11.68
N LEU A 29 -11.73 0.49 10.38
CA LEU A 29 -12.59 -0.13 9.37
C LEU A 29 -12.03 -1.45 8.82
N ALA A 30 -10.75 -1.73 9.08
CA ALA A 30 -10.10 -2.96 8.60
C ALA A 30 -10.32 -4.11 9.58
N ARG A 31 -10.33 -5.33 9.05
CA ARG A 31 -10.17 -6.54 9.87
C ARG A 31 -8.68 -6.83 10.05
N TRP A 32 -8.24 -6.89 11.30
CA TRP A 32 -6.84 -7.11 11.63
C TRP A 32 -6.52 -8.56 12.02
N ARG A 33 -5.30 -8.99 11.72
CA ARG A 33 -4.64 -10.22 12.20
C ARG A 33 -3.14 -9.95 12.36
N GLY A 34 -2.44 -10.75 13.15
CA GLY A 34 -1.00 -10.62 13.35
C GLY A 34 -0.67 -10.10 14.74
N ASP A 35 0.54 -9.54 14.87
CA ASP A 35 1.10 -8.99 16.11
C ASP A 35 1.52 -7.52 15.92
N GLU A 36 2.21 -6.95 16.91
CA GLU A 36 2.65 -5.56 16.93
C GLU A 36 3.69 -5.20 15.86
N PHE A 37 4.43 -6.16 15.30
CA PHE A 37 5.50 -5.91 14.32
C PHE A 37 5.09 -6.30 12.91
N VAL A 38 4.19 -7.28 12.78
CA VAL A 38 3.68 -7.76 11.50
C VAL A 38 2.18 -7.93 11.59
N ALA A 39 1.46 -6.94 11.06
CA ALA A 39 0.01 -6.90 11.07
C ALA A 39 -0.55 -7.00 9.64
N SER A 40 -1.58 -7.82 9.46
CA SER A 40 -2.36 -7.87 8.22
C SER A 40 -3.69 -7.20 8.42
N ALA A 41 -3.96 -6.18 7.61
CA ALA A 41 -5.22 -5.46 7.56
C ALA A 41 -5.97 -5.85 6.28
N THR A 42 -7.23 -6.23 6.43
CA THR A 42 -8.12 -6.54 5.31
C THR A 42 -9.25 -5.53 5.23
N TRP A 43 -9.35 -4.83 4.10
CA TRP A 43 -10.47 -3.95 3.77
C TRP A 43 -11.41 -4.62 2.78
N THR A 44 -12.67 -4.21 2.82
CA THR A 44 -13.63 -4.48 1.74
C THR A 44 -13.90 -3.17 1.03
N VAL A 45 -13.48 -3.06 -0.22
CA VAL A 45 -13.68 -1.90 -1.10
C VAL A 45 -14.66 -2.33 -2.18
N ASP A 46 -15.89 -1.82 -2.11
CA ASP A 46 -17.03 -2.36 -2.87
C ASP A 46 -17.15 -3.88 -2.67
N ARG A 47 -16.95 -4.69 -3.72
CA ARG A 47 -16.96 -6.17 -3.65
C ARG A 47 -15.57 -6.79 -3.49
N HIS A 48 -14.51 -5.97 -3.50
CA HIS A 48 -13.12 -6.44 -3.50
C HIS A 48 -12.60 -6.54 -2.07
N LYS A 49 -12.00 -7.68 -1.74
CA LYS A 49 -11.31 -7.87 -0.45
C LYS A 49 -9.82 -7.74 -0.67
N GLU A 50 -9.24 -6.70 -0.10
CA GLU A 50 -7.83 -6.37 -0.25
C GLU A 50 -7.15 -6.49 1.10
N THR A 51 -6.09 -7.30 1.14
CA THR A 51 -5.28 -7.50 2.34
C THR A 51 -3.91 -6.88 2.11
N VAL A 52 -3.50 -6.02 3.02
CA VAL A 52 -2.13 -5.53 3.08
C VAL A 52 -1.49 -5.99 4.37
N ARG A 53 -0.21 -6.36 4.28
CA ARG A 53 0.65 -6.59 5.43
C ARG A 53 1.43 -5.32 5.70
N LEU A 54 1.41 -4.86 6.94
CA LEU A 54 2.20 -3.76 7.43
C LEU A 54 3.37 -4.34 8.24
N ASP A 55 4.54 -3.77 8.03
CA ASP A 55 5.73 -4.07 8.82
C ASP A 55 6.05 -2.86 9.70
N VAL A 56 6.16 -3.09 11.01
CA VAL A 56 6.31 -2.06 12.04
C VAL A 56 7.59 -2.33 12.83
N ALA A 57 8.37 -1.29 13.08
CA ALA A 57 9.60 -1.37 13.89
C ALA A 57 9.30 -1.43 15.39
N ASP A 58 10.32 -1.76 16.18
CA ASP A 58 10.23 -1.86 17.64
C ASP A 58 9.78 -0.57 18.35
N ASP A 59 10.00 0.58 17.72
CA ASP A 59 9.57 1.91 18.19
C ASP A 59 8.17 2.30 17.70
N GLY A 60 7.49 1.42 16.96
CA GLY A 60 6.18 1.64 16.38
C GLY A 60 6.18 2.33 15.02
N ALA A 61 7.35 2.66 14.44
CA ALA A 61 7.42 3.30 13.13
C ALA A 61 7.00 2.34 12.02
N LEU A 62 6.25 2.84 11.03
CA LEU A 62 5.89 2.05 9.85
C LEU A 62 7.09 1.92 8.91
N CYS A 63 7.50 0.68 8.63
CA CYS A 63 8.62 0.36 7.74
C CYS A 63 8.18 0.06 6.31
N GLY A 64 6.98 -0.49 6.14
CA GLY A 64 6.53 -0.85 4.81
C GLY A 64 5.16 -1.52 4.74
N VAL A 65 4.72 -1.70 3.50
CA VAL A 65 3.49 -2.39 3.13
C VAL A 65 3.80 -3.45 2.10
N ARG A 66 3.15 -4.60 2.20
CA ARG A 66 3.22 -5.70 1.23
C ARG A 66 1.83 -6.19 0.88
N MET A 67 1.58 -6.43 -0.40
CA MET A 67 0.31 -7.00 -0.86
C MET A 67 0.46 -7.74 -2.18
N LEU A 68 -0.57 -8.51 -2.54
CA LEU A 68 -0.75 -8.99 -3.91
C LEU A 68 -1.61 -7.99 -4.67
N ARG A 69 -0.99 -7.10 -5.44
CA ARG A 69 -1.68 -6.02 -6.14
C ARG A 69 -2.09 -6.45 -7.55
N TRP A 70 -3.30 -6.07 -7.96
CA TRP A 70 -3.74 -6.24 -9.35
C TRP A 70 -3.02 -5.27 -10.29
N GLY A 71 -2.38 -5.81 -11.31
CA GLY A 71 -1.67 -5.04 -12.33
C GLY A 71 -1.01 -5.93 -13.37
N ASN A 72 -0.20 -5.32 -14.22
CA ASN A 72 0.49 -5.96 -15.34
C ASN A 72 1.98 -5.55 -15.36
N PRO A 73 2.75 -5.85 -14.28
CA PRO A 73 4.16 -5.48 -14.22
C PRO A 73 4.93 -6.08 -15.40
N ASP A 74 5.94 -5.36 -15.90
CA ASP A 74 6.80 -5.79 -17.02
C ASP A 74 6.03 -6.24 -18.29
N ASN A 75 4.83 -5.70 -18.51
CA ASN A 75 3.90 -6.09 -19.60
C ASN A 75 3.46 -7.57 -19.55
N HIS A 76 3.44 -8.18 -18.36
CA HIS A 76 2.76 -9.46 -18.16
C HIS A 76 1.23 -9.33 -18.33
N GLU A 77 0.53 -10.46 -18.31
CA GLU A 77 -0.94 -10.46 -18.23
C GLU A 77 -1.42 -9.76 -16.94
N PHE A 78 -2.62 -9.17 -16.97
CA PHE A 78 -3.22 -8.63 -15.75
C PHE A 78 -3.45 -9.74 -14.72
N GLY A 79 -3.03 -9.50 -13.49
CA GLY A 79 -3.12 -10.47 -12.42
C GLY A 79 -2.67 -9.92 -11.09
N ARG A 80 -2.62 -10.80 -10.08
CA ARG A 80 -2.17 -10.48 -8.72
C ARG A 80 -0.68 -10.74 -8.60
N TYR A 81 0.11 -9.69 -8.39
CA TYR A 81 1.56 -9.77 -8.27
C TYR A 81 2.05 -9.18 -6.94
N PRO A 82 3.14 -9.71 -6.36
CA PRO A 82 3.76 -9.14 -5.17
C PRO A 82 4.13 -7.67 -5.40
N PHE A 83 3.69 -6.83 -4.49
CA PHE A 83 3.91 -5.39 -4.50
C PHE A 83 4.35 -4.95 -3.11
N ILE A 84 5.43 -4.18 -3.07
CA ILE A 84 6.09 -3.75 -1.85
C ILE A 84 6.17 -2.22 -1.85
N VAL A 85 5.84 -1.61 -0.72
CA VAL A 85 6.07 -0.19 -0.46
C VAL A 85 7.02 -0.09 0.71
N ALA A 86 8.22 0.44 0.48
CA ALA A 86 9.12 0.83 1.56
C ALA A 86 8.72 2.23 2.05
N VAL A 87 8.58 2.38 3.36
CA VAL A 87 8.37 3.69 4.01
C VAL A 87 9.72 4.14 4.53
N GLU A 88 10.27 5.19 3.92
CA GLU A 88 11.61 5.72 4.25
C GLU A 88 11.56 6.75 5.36
N ALA A 89 10.41 7.41 5.55
CA ALA A 89 10.20 8.40 6.59
C ALA A 89 8.71 8.61 6.86
N GLU A 90 8.39 8.89 8.12
CA GLU A 90 7.09 9.39 8.55
C GLU A 90 7.18 10.88 8.90
N ARG A 91 6.05 11.60 8.77
CA ARG A 91 5.95 13.00 9.20
C ARG A 91 4.59 13.25 9.83
N ARG A 92 4.56 14.16 10.79
CA ARG A 92 3.34 14.61 11.44
C ARG A 92 2.75 15.81 10.71
N PHE A 93 1.48 15.70 10.31
CA PHE A 93 0.67 16.77 9.71
C PHE A 93 -0.66 16.86 10.45
N GLY A 94 -1.09 18.07 10.84
CA GLY A 94 -2.39 18.25 11.49
C GLY A 94 -2.64 17.37 12.72
N GLY A 95 -1.59 16.96 13.43
CA GLY A 95 -1.70 16.06 14.58
C GLY A 95 -1.60 14.56 14.26
N MET A 96 -1.62 14.14 13.00
CA MET A 96 -1.50 12.74 12.56
C MET A 96 -0.14 12.44 11.96
N THR A 97 0.45 11.31 12.34
CA THR A 97 1.68 10.78 11.73
C THR A 97 1.29 9.87 10.57
N ILE A 98 1.87 10.11 9.40
CA ILE A 98 1.67 9.31 8.19
C ILE A 98 3.01 9.06 7.50
N ALA A 99 3.04 8.06 6.61
CA ALA A 99 4.15 7.90 5.68
C ALA A 99 4.36 9.20 4.88
N SER A 100 5.59 9.65 4.78
CA SER A 100 5.96 10.92 4.13
C SER A 100 6.95 10.74 2.99
N ARG A 101 7.74 9.67 2.98
CA ARG A 101 8.57 9.27 1.86
C ARG A 101 8.41 7.80 1.61
N ILE A 102 8.06 7.45 0.38
CA ILE A 102 7.82 6.07 -0.01
C ILE A 102 8.52 5.72 -1.33
N ARG A 103 8.85 4.44 -1.46
CA ARG A 103 9.26 3.81 -2.71
C ARG A 103 8.44 2.53 -2.89
N ALA A 104 7.72 2.45 -4.00
CA ALA A 104 6.87 1.32 -4.32
C ALA A 104 7.46 0.54 -5.49
N SER A 105 7.51 -0.78 -5.36
CA SER A 105 8.12 -1.69 -6.34
C SER A 105 7.26 -2.94 -6.54
N TRP A 106 7.31 -3.48 -7.76
CA TRP A 106 6.88 -4.85 -8.03
C TRP A 106 7.99 -5.82 -7.64
N ASP A 107 7.66 -6.87 -6.89
CA ASP A 107 8.59 -7.94 -6.54
C ASP A 107 8.31 -9.15 -7.44
N THR A 108 8.74 -9.06 -8.71
CA THR A 108 8.53 -10.09 -9.74
C THR A 108 9.64 -11.14 -9.75
N GLY A 109 10.65 -11.03 -8.88
CA GLY A 109 11.78 -11.97 -8.81
C GLY A 109 12.75 -11.92 -10.00
N THR A 110 12.62 -10.95 -10.90
CA THR A 110 13.41 -10.83 -12.15
C THR A 110 14.76 -10.14 -11.97
N GLY A 111 15.09 -9.67 -10.76
CA GLY A 111 16.40 -9.09 -10.43
C GLY A 111 16.60 -7.62 -10.82
N GLY A 112 15.61 -6.98 -11.47
CA GLY A 112 15.54 -5.51 -11.57
C GLY A 112 15.16 -4.86 -10.23
N ASP A 113 15.32 -3.54 -10.13
CA ASP A 113 14.87 -2.78 -8.95
C ASP A 113 13.34 -2.76 -8.80
N GLY A 114 12.62 -3.05 -9.89
CA GLY A 114 11.17 -3.19 -9.93
C GLY A 114 10.43 -1.91 -9.54
N GLU A 115 11.13 -0.77 -9.50
CA GLU A 115 10.57 0.49 -9.01
C GLU A 115 9.40 0.92 -9.89
N PHE A 116 8.23 1.01 -9.27
CA PHE A 116 7.01 1.46 -9.92
C PHE A 116 6.84 2.96 -9.77
N PHE A 117 7.04 3.49 -8.56
CA PHE A 117 7.15 4.93 -8.32
C PHE A 117 7.76 5.23 -6.95
N ARG A 118 8.16 6.49 -6.78
CA ARG A 118 8.56 7.08 -5.51
C ARG A 118 7.83 8.39 -5.27
N ALA A 119 7.55 8.71 -4.01
CA ALA A 119 6.84 9.93 -3.65
C ALA A 119 7.33 10.52 -2.33
N GLU A 120 7.25 11.84 -2.22
CA GLU A 120 7.33 12.57 -0.95
C GLU A 120 6.05 13.37 -0.73
N ILE A 121 5.44 13.21 0.44
CA ILE A 121 4.30 14.00 0.90
C ILE A 121 4.85 15.28 1.52
N THR A 122 4.62 16.40 0.85
CA THR A 122 5.10 17.73 1.29
C THR A 122 4.11 18.45 2.19
N SER A 123 2.81 18.14 2.06
CA SER A 123 1.71 18.67 2.87
C SER A 123 0.55 17.68 2.93
N ALA A 124 -0.22 17.74 4.02
CA ALA A 124 -1.48 17.04 4.19
C ALA A 124 -2.39 17.87 5.11
N ASP A 125 -3.61 18.11 4.66
CA ASP A 125 -4.62 18.87 5.38
C ASP A 125 -5.83 17.97 5.68
N PHE A 126 -6.38 18.11 6.88
CA PHE A 126 -7.50 17.31 7.37
C PHE A 126 -8.61 18.26 7.84
N PHE A 127 -9.85 18.01 7.42
CA PHE A 127 -11.01 18.86 7.64
C PHE A 127 -12.10 18.14 8.43
#